data_AF-A0A1N7PX56-F1
#
_entry.id   AF-A0A1N7PX56-F1
#
_cell.length_a   1.000
_cell.length_b   1.000
_cell.length_c   1.000
_cell.angle_alpha   90.00
_cell.angle_beta   90.00
_cell.angle_gamma   90.00
#
_symmetry.space_group_name_H-M   'P 1'
#
loop_
_entity.id
_entity.type
_entity.pdbx_description
1 polymer ?
#
loop_
_entity_poly.entity_id
_entity_poly.type
_entity_poly.pdbx_seq_one_letter_code
_entity_poly.pdbx_strand_id
1 'polypeptide(L)'
;MKSIFMKENSKIYAKSGDLLISEPFLQDENFVRSVVLLCENNSNGAFGLVLNKLSILKLGELIEGLSFMDCDVYVGGPVEQNTLHYIYYGEQMLEGSISLGNNLWWGGDFKQLETKLINQEVDLAKIRFFIGYSGWSEGQLEGEIDENTWIVSAYEDSESLLFASPDELWKIILKNMGGEYQFMANYPIDPRLN
;
A
#
# COMPACT_ATOMS: atom_id res chain seq x y z
N MET A 1 -31.71 37.31 -2.51
CA MET A 1 -30.23 37.37 -2.48
C MET A 1 -29.78 36.01 -1.95
N LYS A 2 -29.49 35.05 -2.84
CA LYS A 2 -29.19 33.65 -2.47
C LYS A 2 -27.78 33.61 -1.89
N SER A 3 -27.69 33.23 -0.61
CA SER A 3 -26.43 32.91 0.07
C SER A 3 -25.78 31.72 -0.64
N ILE A 4 -24.55 31.94 -1.12
CA ILE A 4 -23.68 30.92 -1.71
C ILE A 4 -23.13 30.12 -0.53
N PHE A 5 -23.58 28.86 -0.39
CA PHE A 5 -22.90 27.88 0.45
C PHE A 5 -21.52 27.62 -0.17
N MET A 6 -20.49 28.24 0.39
CA MET A 6 -19.13 27.73 0.27
C MET A 6 -19.10 26.38 0.97
N LYS A 7 -18.94 25.29 0.21
CA LYS A 7 -18.50 24.02 0.79
C LYS A 7 -17.14 24.30 1.41
N GLU A 8 -17.03 24.16 2.73
CA GLU A 8 -15.73 24.11 3.39
C GLU A 8 -14.94 22.97 2.74
N ASN A 9 -13.85 23.31 2.04
CA ASN A 9 -12.86 22.33 1.62
C ASN A 9 -12.21 21.77 2.89
N SER A 10 -12.80 20.72 3.47
CA SER A 10 -12.09 19.89 4.43
C SER A 10 -10.86 19.34 3.71
N LYS A 11 -9.66 19.85 4.04
CA LYS A 11 -8.41 19.31 3.53
C LYS A 11 -8.39 17.82 3.83
N ILE A 12 -8.26 17.01 2.79
CA ILE A 12 -8.09 15.57 2.95
C ILE A 12 -6.68 15.37 3.48
N TYR A 13 -6.56 14.82 4.69
CA TYR A 13 -5.28 14.51 5.30
C TYR A 13 -5.09 13.00 5.32
N ALA A 14 -4.06 12.52 4.62
CA ALA A 14 -3.71 11.10 4.61
C ALA A 14 -2.97 10.74 5.92
N LYS A 15 -3.35 9.64 6.55
CA LYS A 15 -2.69 9.13 7.77
C LYS A 15 -2.14 7.73 7.53
N SER A 16 -1.27 7.27 8.43
CA SER A 16 -0.86 5.86 8.48
C SER A 16 -2.08 4.93 8.49
N GLY A 17 -2.04 3.89 7.66
CA GLY A 17 -3.13 2.95 7.43
C GLY A 17 -4.05 3.31 6.26
N ASP A 18 -4.02 4.55 5.78
CA ASP A 18 -4.77 4.93 4.58
C ASP A 18 -4.10 4.36 3.31
N LEU A 19 -4.90 4.26 2.26
CA LEU A 19 -4.43 3.92 0.92
C LEU A 19 -4.33 5.17 0.06
N LEU A 20 -3.27 5.22 -0.74
CA LEU A 20 -3.12 6.12 -1.87
C LEU A 20 -3.35 5.34 -3.16
N ILE A 21 -4.39 5.73 -3.88
CA ILE A 21 -4.74 5.12 -5.16
C ILE A 21 -4.29 6.09 -6.25
N SER A 22 -3.40 5.61 -7.11
CA SER A 22 -2.92 6.41 -8.25
C SER A 22 -4.09 6.81 -9.15
N GLU A 23 -4.05 8.02 -9.68
CA GLU A 23 -5.00 8.40 -10.70
C GLU A 23 -4.88 7.51 -11.97
N PRO A 24 -5.95 7.35 -12.77
CA PRO A 24 -5.97 6.41 -13.89
C PRO A 24 -4.91 6.65 -14.97
N PHE A 25 -4.45 7.89 -15.10
CA PHE A 25 -3.57 8.34 -16.18
C PHE A 25 -2.14 8.61 -15.73
N LEU A 26 -1.80 8.37 -14.46
CA LEU A 26 -0.43 8.49 -13.95
C LEU A 26 0.52 7.61 -14.79
N GLN A 27 1.53 8.22 -15.40
CA GLN A 27 2.46 7.55 -16.32
C GLN A 27 3.78 7.12 -15.66
N ASP A 28 3.95 7.37 -14.36
CA ASP A 28 5.15 6.91 -13.65
C ASP A 28 5.16 5.37 -13.60
N GLU A 29 6.19 4.74 -14.14
CA GLU A 29 6.33 3.28 -14.19
C GLU A 29 6.34 2.62 -12.80
N ASN A 30 6.69 3.36 -11.76
CA ASN A 30 6.66 2.88 -10.38
C ASN A 30 5.24 2.86 -9.82
N PHE A 31 4.35 3.72 -10.32
CA PHE A 31 3.07 4.03 -9.70
C PHE A 31 1.85 3.94 -10.63
N VAL A 32 2.04 3.57 -11.90
CA VAL A 32 0.94 3.36 -12.84
C VAL A 32 -0.01 2.28 -12.30
N ARG A 33 -1.27 2.68 -12.06
CA ARG A 33 -2.30 1.80 -11.47
C ARG A 33 -1.86 1.16 -10.14
N SER A 34 -1.02 1.84 -9.37
CA SER A 34 -0.61 1.39 -8.05
C SER A 34 -1.62 1.74 -6.97
N VAL A 35 -1.65 0.89 -5.94
CA VAL A 35 -2.27 1.14 -4.65
C VAL A 35 -1.16 1.11 -3.62
N VAL A 36 -0.94 2.22 -2.91
CA VAL A 36 0.09 2.34 -1.89
C VAL A 36 -0.55 2.36 -0.51
N LEU A 37 -0.08 1.51 0.39
CA LEU A 37 -0.40 1.58 1.80
C LEU A 37 0.55 2.57 2.49
N LEU A 38 0.01 3.61 3.13
CA LEU A 38 0.82 4.50 3.96
C LEU A 38 1.14 3.82 5.28
N CYS A 39 2.43 3.65 5.56
CA CYS A 39 2.88 3.12 6.85
C CYS A 39 3.23 4.25 7.82
N GLU A 40 3.75 5.36 7.30
CA GLU A 40 4.07 6.56 8.07
C GLU A 40 3.69 7.82 7.29
N ASN A 41 3.10 8.80 7.96
CA ASN A 41 2.99 10.17 7.44
C ASN A 41 3.15 11.16 8.61
N ASN A 42 4.19 11.97 8.58
CA ASN A 42 4.47 12.97 9.60
C ASN A 42 5.10 14.23 8.98
N SER A 43 5.47 15.20 9.83
CA SER A 43 6.02 16.49 9.35
C SER A 43 7.31 16.38 8.56
N ASN A 44 8.05 15.27 8.67
CA ASN A 44 9.32 15.09 7.97
C ASN A 44 9.17 14.37 6.62
N GLY A 45 7.97 13.88 6.30
CA GLY A 45 7.68 13.13 5.08
C GLY A 45 6.74 11.95 5.32
N ALA A 46 6.62 11.11 4.29
CA ALA A 46 5.78 9.92 4.32
C ALA A 46 6.52 8.68 3.78
N PHE A 47 6.07 7.53 4.25
CA PHE A 47 6.54 6.21 3.85
C PHE A 47 5.35 5.34 3.48
N GLY A 48 5.44 4.62 2.36
CA GLY A 48 4.43 3.68 1.94
C GLY A 48 4.96 2.49 1.15
N LEU A 49 4.10 1.50 0.99
CA LEU A 49 4.38 0.26 0.28
C LEU A 49 3.35 0.05 -0.83
N VAL A 50 3.81 -0.02 -2.08
CA VAL A 50 2.97 -0.43 -3.22
C VAL A 50 2.50 -1.87 -2.99
N LEU A 51 1.19 -2.03 -2.83
CA LEU A 51 0.56 -3.31 -2.49
C LEU A 51 0.48 -4.26 -3.67
N ASN A 52 0.42 -3.74 -4.90
CA ASN A 52 -0.01 -4.50 -6.07
C ASN A 52 1.01 -4.61 -7.20
N LYS A 53 2.31 -4.54 -6.88
CA LYS A 53 3.37 -4.76 -7.85
C LYS A 53 4.20 -5.98 -7.46
N LEU A 54 3.97 -7.11 -8.12
CA LEU A 54 4.68 -8.34 -7.82
C LEU A 54 6.15 -8.24 -8.24
N SER A 55 7.06 -8.73 -7.40
CA SER A 55 8.48 -8.87 -7.73
C SER A 55 8.71 -10.12 -8.57
N ILE A 56 9.84 -10.16 -9.27
CA ILE A 56 10.37 -11.39 -9.87
C ILE A 56 11.03 -12.31 -8.83
N LEU A 57 11.32 -11.78 -7.63
CA LEU A 57 11.98 -12.50 -6.54
C LEU A 57 10.95 -13.11 -5.57
N LYS A 58 11.32 -14.23 -4.98
CA LYS A 58 10.60 -14.91 -3.89
C LYS A 58 11.33 -14.74 -2.57
N LEU A 59 10.61 -14.89 -1.46
CA LEU A 59 11.19 -14.71 -0.11
C LEU A 59 12.36 -15.65 0.15
N GLY A 60 12.25 -16.92 -0.29
CA GLY A 60 13.31 -17.91 -0.13
C GLY A 60 14.59 -17.60 -0.92
N GLU A 61 14.52 -16.74 -1.95
CA GLU A 61 15.70 -16.24 -2.68
C GLU A 61 16.38 -15.07 -1.95
N LEU A 62 15.63 -14.37 -1.10
CA LEU A 62 16.12 -13.20 -0.36
C LEU A 62 16.71 -13.59 1.01
N ILE A 63 16.14 -14.60 1.67
CA ILE A 63 16.46 -14.97 3.05
C ILE A 63 16.84 -16.45 3.10
N GLU A 64 18.13 -16.71 3.34
CA GLU A 64 18.69 -18.07 3.35
C GLU A 64 17.97 -19.00 4.34
N GLY A 65 17.62 -18.51 5.54
CA GLY A 65 16.90 -19.25 6.57
C GLY A 65 15.46 -19.62 6.19
N LEU A 66 14.90 -18.99 5.16
CA LEU A 66 13.56 -19.24 4.62
C LEU A 66 13.60 -19.77 3.19
N SER A 67 14.74 -20.30 2.74
CA SER A 67 14.94 -20.83 1.36
C SER A 67 13.97 -21.94 0.95
N PHE A 68 13.33 -22.61 1.91
CA PHE A 68 12.30 -23.62 1.66
C PHE A 68 10.92 -23.03 1.37
N MET A 69 10.72 -21.71 1.54
CA MET A 69 9.44 -21.03 1.34
C MET A 69 9.34 -20.46 -0.09
N ASP A 70 8.29 -20.87 -0.81
CA ASP A 70 7.84 -20.22 -2.04
C ASP A 70 6.77 -19.17 -1.68
N CYS A 71 7.23 -17.98 -1.29
CA CYS A 71 6.37 -16.88 -0.90
C CYS A 71 6.64 -15.68 -1.80
N ASP A 72 5.57 -15.09 -2.32
CA ASP A 72 5.62 -13.90 -3.16
C ASP A 72 6.17 -12.69 -2.40
N VAL A 73 6.99 -11.92 -3.10
CA VAL A 73 7.48 -10.63 -2.64
C VAL A 73 6.99 -9.56 -3.60
N TYR A 74 6.68 -8.40 -3.07
CA TYR A 74 6.17 -7.26 -3.82
C TYR A 74 7.25 -6.19 -3.93
N VAL A 75 7.19 -5.35 -4.95
CA VAL A 75 8.02 -4.15 -5.04
C VAL A 75 7.29 -3.05 -4.29
N GLY A 76 7.76 -2.71 -3.10
CA GLY A 76 7.15 -1.68 -2.24
C GLY A 76 7.35 -0.27 -2.78
N GLY A 77 8.36 -0.05 -3.62
CA GLY A 77 8.60 1.19 -4.34
C GLY A 77 10.01 1.28 -4.94
N PRO A 78 10.40 2.46 -5.46
CA PRO A 78 11.69 2.63 -6.13
C PRO A 78 12.87 2.84 -5.16
N VAL A 79 12.61 3.14 -3.89
CA VAL A 79 13.65 3.51 -2.92
C VAL A 79 14.18 2.27 -2.20
N GLU A 80 15.50 2.17 -2.05
CA GLU A 80 16.20 1.12 -1.31
C GLU A 80 15.70 -0.30 -1.58
N GLN A 81 15.64 -0.72 -2.85
CA GLN A 81 15.13 -2.05 -3.25
C GLN A 81 15.91 -3.27 -2.70
N ASN A 82 16.95 -3.03 -1.92
CA ASN A 82 17.70 -4.03 -1.16
C ASN A 82 17.22 -4.21 0.28
N THR A 83 16.22 -3.45 0.75
CA THR A 83 15.58 -3.63 2.06
C THR A 83 14.38 -4.55 1.97
N LEU A 84 14.11 -5.30 3.04
CA LEU A 84 12.90 -6.12 3.20
C LEU A 84 11.95 -5.44 4.18
N HIS A 85 10.72 -5.20 3.74
CA HIS A 85 9.61 -4.77 4.58
C HIS A 85 8.51 -5.82 4.57
N TYR A 86 7.63 -5.78 5.56
CA TYR A 86 6.48 -6.66 5.60
C TYR A 86 5.35 -6.04 6.40
N ILE A 87 4.13 -6.43 6.03
CA ILE A 87 2.93 -6.15 6.80
C ILE A 87 2.26 -7.46 7.16
N TYR A 88 1.54 -7.48 8.28
CA TYR A 88 0.76 -8.63 8.68
C TYR A 88 -0.57 -8.24 9.32
N TYR A 89 -1.56 -9.13 9.17
CA TYR A 89 -2.90 -8.96 9.74
C TYR A 89 -3.10 -9.86 10.96
N GLY A 90 -3.66 -9.28 12.04
CA GLY A 90 -4.05 -9.99 13.25
C GLY A 90 -3.67 -9.25 14.53
N GLU A 91 -3.53 -10.00 15.62
CA GLU A 91 -2.99 -9.45 16.86
C GLU A 91 -1.49 -9.15 16.71
N GLN A 92 -0.96 -8.24 17.54
CA GLN A 92 0.46 -7.93 17.52
C GLN A 92 1.28 -9.18 17.89
N MET A 93 2.04 -9.70 16.93
CA MET A 93 2.82 -10.92 17.11
C MET A 93 4.34 -10.70 17.18
N LEU A 94 4.81 -9.51 16.78
CA LEU A 94 6.22 -9.15 16.77
C LEU A 94 6.47 -7.89 17.61
N GLU A 95 7.60 -7.88 18.31
CA GLU A 95 8.08 -6.70 19.01
C GLU A 95 8.48 -5.60 18.01
N GLY A 96 8.19 -4.34 18.34
CA GLY A 96 8.52 -3.19 17.50
C GLY A 96 7.62 -2.97 16.30
N SER A 97 6.57 -3.78 16.11
CA SER A 97 5.58 -3.55 15.05
C SER A 97 4.83 -2.24 15.24
N ILE A 98 4.61 -1.53 14.14
CA ILE A 98 3.84 -0.28 14.11
C ILE A 98 2.41 -0.59 13.71
N SER A 99 1.44 -0.14 14.51
CA SER A 99 0.02 -0.31 14.19
C SER A 99 -0.40 0.64 13.08
N LEU A 100 -1.01 0.09 12.04
CA LEU A 100 -1.64 0.85 10.95
C LEU A 100 -3.16 0.94 11.10
N GLY A 101 -3.70 0.49 12.25
CA GLY A 101 -5.14 0.35 12.46
C GLY A 101 -5.73 -0.91 11.83
N ASN A 102 -6.98 -1.23 12.19
CA ASN A 102 -7.73 -2.37 11.64
C ASN A 102 -6.95 -3.71 11.69
N ASN A 103 -6.27 -3.98 12.82
CA ASN A 103 -5.42 -5.18 13.02
C ASN A 103 -4.29 -5.34 11.99
N LEU A 104 -3.94 -4.28 11.26
CA LEU A 104 -2.82 -4.27 10.33
C LEU A 104 -1.58 -3.71 11.02
N TRP A 105 -0.46 -4.39 10.81
CA TRP A 105 0.81 -4.05 11.41
C TRP A 105 1.89 -3.98 10.35
N TRP A 106 2.83 -3.06 10.54
CA TRP A 106 4.01 -2.91 9.70
C TRP A 106 5.28 -3.18 10.49
N GLY A 107 6.17 -3.97 9.90
CA GLY A 107 7.50 -4.25 10.44
C GLY A 107 7.47 -5.04 11.75
N GLY A 108 8.48 -4.82 12.57
CA GLY A 108 8.77 -5.54 13.81
C GLY A 108 10.12 -6.25 13.77
N ASP A 109 10.39 -7.09 14.76
CA ASP A 109 11.61 -7.91 14.80
C ASP A 109 11.54 -9.05 13.77
N PHE A 110 12.36 -8.94 12.72
CA PHE A 110 12.42 -9.93 11.66
C PHE A 110 12.90 -11.30 12.15
N LYS A 111 13.78 -11.39 13.15
CA LYS A 111 14.24 -12.69 13.68
C LYS A 111 13.12 -13.42 14.42
N GLN A 112 12.25 -12.68 15.10
CA GLN A 112 11.05 -13.24 15.70
C GLN A 112 10.12 -13.79 14.62
N LEU A 113 9.92 -13.03 13.54
CA LEU A 113 9.11 -13.47 12.40
C LEU A 113 9.70 -14.73 11.74
N GLU A 114 10.99 -14.73 11.44
CA GLU A 114 11.70 -15.87 10.84
C GLU A 114 11.55 -17.14 11.68
N THR A 115 11.76 -17.04 13.00
CA THR A 115 11.57 -18.17 13.93
C THR A 115 10.14 -18.70 13.89
N LYS A 116 9.16 -17.81 13.89
CA LYS A 116 7.73 -18.16 13.84
C LYS A 116 7.34 -18.83 12.53
N LEU A 117 7.89 -18.36 11.41
CA LEU A 117 7.69 -18.93 10.08
C LEU A 117 8.27 -20.35 9.99
N ILE A 118 9.49 -20.55 10.49
CA ILE A 118 10.15 -21.87 10.54
C ILE A 118 9.34 -22.85 11.40
N ASN A 119 8.83 -22.39 12.54
CA ASN A 119 8.02 -23.20 13.45
C ASN A 119 6.56 -23.38 13.00
N GLN A 120 6.14 -22.77 11.88
CA GLN A 120 4.75 -22.76 11.38
C GLN A 120 3.75 -22.21 12.41
N GLU A 121 4.17 -21.24 13.22
CA GLU A 121 3.34 -20.56 14.22
C GLU A 121 2.51 -19.42 13.63
N VAL A 122 2.78 -19.03 12.38
CA VAL A 122 2.11 -17.93 11.69
C VAL A 122 1.63 -18.41 10.33
N ASP A 123 0.43 -17.98 9.98
CA ASP A 123 -0.13 -18.19 8.66
C ASP A 123 0.51 -17.21 7.65
N LEU A 124 1.28 -17.76 6.71
CA LEU A 124 1.90 -17.00 5.61
C LEU A 124 0.88 -16.19 4.81
N ALA A 125 -0.36 -16.65 4.71
CA ALA A 125 -1.41 -15.95 3.97
C ALA A 125 -1.81 -14.62 4.62
N LYS A 126 -1.44 -14.41 5.89
CA LYS A 126 -1.67 -13.16 6.64
C LYS A 126 -0.49 -12.20 6.60
N ILE A 127 0.57 -12.52 5.85
CA ILE A 127 1.77 -11.70 5.73
C ILE A 127 2.00 -11.36 4.27
N ARG A 128 2.42 -10.13 4.00
CA ARG A 128 2.92 -9.72 2.69
C ARG A 128 4.30 -9.11 2.83
N PHE A 129 5.23 -9.53 1.99
CA PHE A 129 6.62 -9.09 1.97
C PHE A 129 6.87 -8.13 0.81
N PHE A 130 7.78 -7.18 1.02
CA PHE A 130 8.11 -6.14 0.05
C PHE A 130 9.61 -5.91 -0.01
N ILE A 131 10.13 -5.65 -1.20
CA ILE A 131 11.45 -5.06 -1.41
C ILE A 131 11.33 -3.58 -1.71
N GLY A 132 12.16 -2.78 -1.03
CA GLY A 132 12.13 -1.32 -1.14
C GLY A 132 10.80 -0.71 -0.70
N TYR A 133 10.69 0.61 -0.91
CA TYR A 133 9.54 1.39 -0.47
C TYR A 133 9.34 2.64 -1.33
N SER A 134 8.20 3.29 -1.10
CA SER A 134 7.85 4.59 -1.64
C SER A 134 8.00 5.65 -0.55
N GLY A 135 8.80 6.67 -0.82
CA GLY A 135 9.07 7.75 0.12
C GLY A 135 8.65 9.09 -0.45
N TRP A 136 8.12 9.95 0.41
CA TRP A 136 7.81 11.34 0.11
C TRP A 136 8.61 12.22 1.04
N SER A 137 9.20 13.27 0.48
CA SER A 137 9.82 14.34 1.28
C SER A 137 8.74 15.17 1.97
N GLU A 138 9.15 15.99 2.95
CA GLU A 138 8.28 16.95 3.63
C GLU A 138 7.40 17.75 2.65
N GLY A 139 6.09 17.69 2.83
CA GLY A 139 5.10 18.43 2.05
C GLY A 139 4.85 17.88 0.63
N GLN A 140 5.62 16.89 0.17
CA GLN A 140 5.50 16.36 -1.19
C GLN A 140 4.18 15.61 -1.37
N LEU A 141 3.82 14.73 -0.43
CA LEU A 141 2.58 13.95 -0.51
C LEU A 141 1.35 14.85 -0.50
N GLU A 142 1.33 15.88 0.34
CA GLU A 142 0.25 16.85 0.40
C GLU A 142 0.10 17.60 -0.94
N GLY A 143 1.21 17.98 -1.56
CA GLY A 143 1.21 18.59 -2.89
C GLY A 143 0.64 17.66 -3.95
N GLU A 144 1.05 16.39 -3.96
CA GLU A 144 0.57 15.39 -4.91
C GLU A 144 -0.94 15.07 -4.71
N ILE A 145 -1.43 15.11 -3.47
CA ILE A 145 -2.87 15.00 -3.17
C ILE A 145 -3.63 16.24 -3.68
N ASP A 146 -3.11 17.44 -3.43
CA ASP A 146 -3.71 18.71 -3.90
C ASP A 146 -3.75 18.77 -5.46
N GLU A 147 -2.79 18.13 -6.13
CA GLU A 147 -2.73 17.97 -7.59
C GLU A 147 -3.60 16.81 -8.13
N ASN A 148 -4.25 16.03 -7.26
CA ASN A 148 -5.05 14.83 -7.59
C ASN A 148 -4.24 13.68 -8.20
N THR A 149 -2.93 13.64 -7.99
CA THR A 149 -2.08 12.48 -8.34
C THR A 149 -2.48 11.25 -7.52
N TRP A 150 -2.88 11.47 -6.26
CA TRP A 150 -3.34 10.43 -5.34
C TRP A 150 -4.77 10.67 -4.88
N ILE A 151 -5.57 9.62 -4.96
CA ILE A 151 -6.86 9.54 -4.30
C ILE A 151 -6.64 8.86 -2.95
N VAL A 152 -7.00 9.54 -1.86
CA VAL A 152 -6.86 9.02 -0.50
C VAL A 152 -8.12 8.23 -0.12
N SER A 153 -7.95 7.02 0.40
CA SER A 153 -9.03 6.20 0.93
C SER A 153 -8.69 5.68 2.31
N ALA A 154 -9.54 6.00 3.29
CA ALA A 154 -9.54 5.27 4.56
C ALA A 154 -10.03 3.85 4.29
N TYR A 155 -9.22 2.86 4.62
CA TYR A 155 -9.50 1.49 4.25
C TYR A 155 -9.85 0.62 5.46
N GLU A 156 -11.11 0.20 5.53
CA GLU A 156 -11.67 -0.47 6.71
C GLU A 156 -11.47 -2.00 6.70
N ASP A 157 -11.32 -2.63 5.53
CA ASP A 157 -11.30 -4.09 5.38
C ASP A 157 -9.89 -4.65 5.11
N SER A 158 -8.94 -4.32 5.98
CA SER A 158 -7.49 -4.60 5.82
C SER A 158 -7.14 -6.06 5.48
N GLU A 159 -7.98 -7.02 5.88
CA GLU A 159 -7.79 -8.44 5.58
C GLU A 159 -7.85 -8.68 4.06
N SER A 160 -8.83 -8.12 3.36
CA SER A 160 -9.00 -8.35 1.92
C SER A 160 -7.90 -7.74 1.04
N LEU A 161 -7.13 -6.75 1.53
CA LEU A 161 -5.93 -6.25 0.83
C LEU A 161 -4.87 -7.31 0.63
N LEU A 162 -4.74 -8.22 1.61
CA LEU A 162 -3.73 -9.26 1.57
C LEU A 162 -4.10 -10.39 0.60
N PHE A 163 -5.38 -10.56 0.28
CA PHE A 163 -5.89 -11.63 -0.57
C PHE A 163 -6.26 -11.21 -1.99
N ALA A 164 -6.39 -9.91 -2.25
CA ALA A 164 -6.73 -9.41 -3.57
C ALA A 164 -5.61 -9.70 -4.59
N SER A 165 -6.02 -10.10 -5.79
CA SER A 165 -5.13 -10.20 -6.95
C SER A 165 -4.47 -8.85 -7.22
N PRO A 166 -3.13 -8.78 -7.38
CA PRO A 166 -2.42 -7.52 -7.60
C PRO A 166 -2.99 -6.72 -8.79
N ASP A 167 -3.24 -7.38 -9.91
CA ASP A 167 -3.72 -6.74 -11.14
C ASP A 167 -5.13 -6.14 -11.02
N GLU A 168 -5.91 -6.62 -10.05
CA GLU A 168 -7.30 -6.19 -9.85
C GLU A 168 -7.46 -5.21 -8.69
N LEU A 169 -6.51 -5.16 -7.74
CA LEU A 169 -6.64 -4.39 -6.50
C LEU A 169 -7.03 -2.94 -6.73
N TRP A 170 -6.35 -2.26 -7.66
CA TRP A 170 -6.63 -0.87 -8.03
C TRP A 170 -8.08 -0.68 -8.50
N LYS A 171 -8.58 -1.59 -9.36
CA LYS A 171 -9.95 -1.52 -9.89
C LYS A 171 -10.98 -1.84 -8.81
N ILE A 172 -10.70 -2.82 -7.96
CA ILE A 172 -11.59 -3.25 -6.87
C ILE A 172 -11.79 -2.09 -5.89
N ILE A 173 -10.70 -1.44 -5.46
CA ILE A 173 -10.78 -0.31 -4.52
C ILE A 173 -11.60 0.84 -5.12
N LEU A 174 -11.31 1.26 -6.35
CA LEU A 174 -12.07 2.34 -7.00
C LEU A 174 -13.55 2.01 -7.19
N LYS A 175 -13.88 0.76 -7.49
CA LYS A 175 -15.28 0.32 -7.56
C LYS A 175 -15.97 0.39 -6.19
N ASN A 176 -15.27 -0.02 -5.13
CA ASN A 176 -15.80 -0.01 -3.76
C ASN A 176 -15.99 1.42 -3.22
N MET A 177 -15.17 2.37 -3.66
CA MET A 177 -15.34 3.80 -3.33
C MET A 177 -16.62 4.39 -3.94
N GLY A 178 -17.16 3.78 -5.00
CA GLY A 178 -18.42 4.18 -5.62
C GLY A 178 -18.38 5.57 -6.28
N GLY A 179 -19.55 6.06 -6.70
CA GLY A 179 -19.68 7.38 -7.32
C GLY A 179 -18.86 7.54 -8.61
N GLU A 180 -18.09 8.61 -8.72
CA GLU A 180 -17.26 8.89 -9.90
C GLU A 180 -16.08 7.91 -10.05
N TYR A 181 -15.56 7.38 -8.95
CA TYR A 181 -14.45 6.42 -8.94
C TYR A 181 -14.78 5.10 -9.65
N GLN A 182 -16.05 4.70 -9.62
CA GLN A 182 -16.51 3.51 -10.33
C GLN A 182 -16.36 3.64 -11.86
N PHE A 183 -16.49 4.85 -12.41
CA PHE A 183 -16.24 5.10 -13.82
C PHE A 183 -14.74 5.08 -14.13
N MET A 184 -13.92 5.68 -13.24
CA MET A 184 -12.46 5.69 -13.35
C MET A 184 -11.87 4.26 -13.37
N ALA A 185 -12.45 3.33 -12.62
CA ALA A 185 -12.04 1.94 -12.58
C ALA A 185 -12.05 1.25 -13.97
N ASN A 186 -12.83 1.77 -14.91
CA ASN A 186 -12.97 1.23 -16.27
C ASN A 186 -12.16 2.02 -17.32
N TYR A 187 -11.42 3.06 -16.94
CA TYR A 187 -10.63 3.84 -17.89
C TYR A 187 -9.48 3.01 -18.47
N PRO A 188 -9.24 3.08 -19.80
CA PRO A 188 -8.12 2.39 -20.43
C PRO A 188 -6.80 2.93 -19.89
N ILE A 189 -5.76 2.09 -19.93
CA ILE A 189 -4.41 2.48 -19.52
C ILE A 189 -3.84 3.55 -20.49
N ASP A 190 -4.15 3.42 -21.77
CA ASP A 190 -3.81 4.41 -22.80
C ASP A 190 -5.08 5.19 -23.21
N PRO A 191 -5.15 6.51 -22.95
CA PRO A 191 -6.29 7.34 -23.33
C PRO A 191 -6.53 7.41 -24.85
N ARG A 192 -5.54 7.03 -25.67
CA ARG A 192 -5.59 7.05 -27.13
C ARG A 192 -6.29 5.81 -27.73
N LEU A 193 -6.66 4.83 -26.90
CA LEU A 193 -7.34 3.60 -27.34
C LEU A 193 -8.88 3.72 -27.36
N ASN A 194 -9.42 4.94 -27.28
CA ASN A 194 -10.86 5.23 -27.38
C ASN A 194 -11.30 5.54 -28.81
#